data_AF-A0A8U1EVC1-F1
#
_entry.id   AF-A0A8U1EVC1-F1
#
_cell.length_a   1.000
_cell.length_b   1.000
_cell.length_c   1.000
_cell.angle_alpha   90.00
_cell.angle_beta   90.00
_cell.angle_gamma   90.00
#
_symmetry.space_group_name_H-M   'P 1'
#
loop_
_entity.id
_entity.type
_entity.pdbx_description
1 polymer ?
#
loop_
_entity_poly.entity_id
_entity_poly.type
_entity_poly.pdbx_seq_one_letter_code
_entity_poly.pdbx_strand_id
1 'polypeptide(L)'
;MTLLHISLATHPVCKPINTVCVGLTFVCVCRLCLSSVVCVCRLCLSSVSVCVCVDDNRLEELKTLLPGLEASSHFKLTAIDFEKDDDSNFHMDFIVAASNLRAENYHIPPADRHKSKLIAGKIIPAIATTTSAVVGLVCLELIKIVQGHKKVDSFKNGFMNLALPFFGFSEPVAAPSHKVQGRPSHPVTLNKT
;
A
#
# COMPACT_ATOMS: atom_id res chain seq x y z
N MET A 1 -29.88 10.37 1.77
CA MET A 1 -30.02 11.36 2.86
C MET A 1 -29.83 10.59 4.16
N THR A 2 -28.61 10.16 4.46
CA THR A 2 -27.60 10.90 5.23
C THR A 2 -26.18 10.55 4.75
N LEU A 3 -25.41 11.58 4.38
CA LEU A 3 -24.00 11.48 3.99
C LEU A 3 -23.14 11.37 5.25
N LEU A 4 -22.39 10.29 5.38
CA LEU A 4 -21.38 10.13 6.43
C LEU A 4 -20.13 10.92 6.02
N HIS A 5 -20.03 12.13 6.55
CA HIS A 5 -18.87 13.02 6.46
C HIS A 5 -17.76 12.45 7.36
N ILE A 6 -16.72 11.84 6.79
CA ILE A 6 -15.48 11.54 7.54
C ILE A 6 -14.64 12.82 7.49
N SER A 7 -14.85 13.65 8.51
CA SER A 7 -14.07 14.85 8.81
C SER A 7 -12.75 14.43 9.48
N LEU A 8 -11.65 14.37 8.71
CA LEU A 8 -10.31 14.39 9.32
C LEU A 8 -10.06 15.80 9.86
N ALA A 9 -10.33 15.99 11.15
CA ALA A 9 -9.87 17.13 11.90
C ALA A 9 -8.36 16.99 12.14
N THR A 10 -7.55 17.69 11.34
CA THR A 10 -6.17 18.02 11.69
C THR A 10 -6.14 19.49 12.12
N HIS A 11 -5.87 19.70 13.40
CA HIS A 11 -5.64 21.02 13.98
C HIS A 11 -4.37 20.98 14.84
N PRO A 12 -3.72 22.12 15.08
CA PRO A 12 -2.49 22.50 14.40
C PRO A 12 -1.33 22.65 15.39
N VAL A 13 -0.07 22.57 14.96
CA VAL A 13 1.05 23.44 15.42
C VAL A 13 2.28 23.09 14.57
N CYS A 14 2.62 23.94 13.60
CA CYS A 14 3.99 24.46 13.44
C CYS A 14 3.96 25.60 12.42
N LYS A 15 4.30 26.82 12.85
CA LYS A 15 4.40 28.02 12.00
C LYS A 15 5.54 27.85 10.98
N PRO A 16 5.40 28.32 9.74
CA PRO A 16 6.53 28.47 8.83
C PRO A 16 7.33 29.72 9.22
N ILE A 17 8.63 29.52 9.45
CA ILE A 17 9.64 30.59 9.45
C ILE A 17 9.80 31.08 8.01
N ASN A 18 9.70 32.39 7.83
CA ASN A 18 9.94 33.09 6.57
C ASN A 18 11.33 32.77 6.01
N THR A 19 11.39 32.13 4.84
CA THR A 19 12.54 32.29 3.94
C THR A 19 12.02 32.43 2.51
N VAL A 20 12.29 33.60 1.96
CA VAL A 20 11.87 34.11 0.65
C VAL A 20 12.48 33.27 -0.47
N CYS A 21 11.63 32.79 -1.39
CA CYS A 21 12.03 32.29 -2.70
C CYS A 21 12.65 33.43 -3.53
N VAL A 22 13.84 33.20 -4.09
CA VAL A 22 14.25 33.82 -5.35
C VAL A 22 14.52 32.68 -6.32
N GLY A 23 13.75 32.67 -7.40
CA GLY A 23 13.55 31.48 -8.22
C GLY A 23 14.73 31.09 -9.09
N LEU A 24 14.74 29.81 -9.47
CA LEU A 24 14.96 29.41 -10.85
C LEU A 24 14.37 28.00 -11.05
N THR A 25 13.42 27.92 -11.97
CA THR A 25 12.74 26.69 -12.38
C THR A 25 13.74 25.74 -13.03
N PHE A 26 14.04 24.61 -12.39
CA PHE A 26 14.63 23.45 -13.07
C PHE A 26 13.89 22.19 -12.63
N VAL A 27 12.94 21.80 -13.49
CA VAL A 27 12.35 20.47 -13.52
C VAL A 27 13.44 19.52 -14.02
N CYS A 28 14.09 18.76 -13.12
CA CYS A 28 14.95 17.65 -13.51
C CYS A 28 14.20 16.34 -13.29
N VAL A 29 13.45 15.94 -14.31
CA VAL A 29 13.07 14.54 -14.53
C VAL A 29 14.30 13.85 -15.10
N CYS A 30 14.92 12.93 -14.35
CA CYS A 30 15.76 11.92 -14.98
C CYS A 30 15.59 10.55 -14.30
N ARG A 31 15.04 9.65 -15.10
CA ARG A 31 14.82 8.22 -14.92
C ARG A 31 16.13 7.47 -14.64
N LEU A 32 15.97 6.33 -13.96
CA LEU A 32 16.82 5.14 -13.99
C LEU A 32 17.81 5.07 -15.17
N CYS A 33 19.10 4.91 -14.87
CA CYS A 33 19.99 4.11 -15.69
C CYS A 33 21.02 3.40 -14.81
N LEU A 34 20.97 2.08 -14.87
CA LEU A 34 21.91 1.12 -14.31
C LEU A 34 23.21 1.16 -15.14
N SER A 35 24.35 0.92 -14.48
CA SER A 35 25.69 0.64 -15.04
C SER A 35 26.69 1.81 -15.04
N SER A 36 27.63 1.73 -14.09
CA SER A 36 29.06 2.05 -14.22
C SER A 36 29.46 3.40 -14.85
N VAL A 37 29.44 4.48 -14.06
CA VAL A 37 30.40 5.59 -14.24
C VAL A 37 30.82 6.12 -12.87
N VAL A 38 32.06 5.82 -12.51
CA VAL A 38 32.83 6.49 -11.46
C VAL A 38 32.89 7.98 -11.80
N CYS A 39 32.07 8.79 -11.15
CA CYS A 39 32.19 10.24 -11.19
C CYS A 39 32.95 10.68 -9.94
N VAL A 40 34.27 10.76 -10.08
CA VAL A 40 35.16 11.45 -9.15
C VAL A 40 34.77 12.93 -9.17
N CYS A 41 33.92 13.35 -8.24
CA CYS A 41 33.71 14.76 -7.97
C CYS A 41 34.77 15.21 -6.94
N ARG A 42 35.99 15.40 -7.44
CA ARG A 42 37.06 16.13 -6.76
C ARG A 42 36.72 17.62 -6.90
N LEU A 43 36.68 18.33 -5.76
CA LEU A 43 36.33 19.75 -5.56
C LEU A 43 34.84 20.08 -5.34
N CYS A 44 34.36 19.75 -4.14
CA CYS A 44 33.59 20.70 -3.32
C CYS A 44 33.93 20.44 -1.84
N LEU A 45 35.22 20.45 -1.54
CA LEU A 45 35.71 20.59 -0.17
C LEU A 45 35.88 22.09 0.07
N SER A 46 34.87 22.74 0.65
CA SER A 46 35.00 23.79 1.66
C SER A 46 33.64 24.43 1.92
N SER A 47 33.26 24.47 3.19
CA SER A 47 32.10 25.17 3.77
C SER A 47 30.71 24.55 3.59
N VAL A 48 30.57 23.27 3.97
CA VAL A 48 29.31 22.86 4.60
C VAL A 48 29.43 23.24 6.08
N SER A 49 28.83 24.37 6.45
CA SER A 49 28.51 24.63 7.86
C SER A 49 27.38 23.67 8.23
N VAL A 50 27.74 22.44 8.58
CA VAL A 50 26.82 21.51 9.24
C VAL A 50 26.85 21.88 10.70
N CYS A 51 25.74 22.43 11.19
CA CYS A 51 25.41 22.40 12.60
C CYS A 51 25.64 20.97 13.09
N VAL A 52 26.64 20.71 13.95
CA VAL A 52 26.89 19.38 14.50
C VAL A 52 25.61 18.94 15.22
N CYS A 53 24.83 18.11 14.54
CA CYS A 53 23.56 17.64 15.04
C CYS A 53 23.89 16.67 16.18
N VAL A 54 23.28 16.83 17.34
CA VAL A 54 23.47 15.93 18.50
C VAL A 54 23.31 14.44 18.10
N ASP A 55 22.53 14.17 17.05
CA ASP A 55 22.32 12.84 16.48
C ASP A 55 23.59 12.19 15.88
N ASP A 56 24.51 12.97 15.30
CA ASP A 56 25.75 12.44 14.70
C ASP A 56 26.69 11.92 15.80
N ASN A 57 26.80 12.65 16.91
CA ASN A 57 27.60 12.23 18.07
C ASN A 57 27.07 10.93 18.68
N ARG A 58 25.75 10.78 18.80
CA ARG A 58 25.13 9.55 19.31
C ARG A 58 25.32 8.36 18.37
N LEU A 59 25.31 8.61 17.05
CA LEU A 59 25.57 7.57 16.06
C LEU A 59 27.02 7.07 16.16
N GLU A 60 27.98 7.96 16.38
CA GLU A 60 29.38 7.61 16.60
C GLU A 60 29.56 6.79 17.88
N GLU A 61 28.91 7.17 18.98
CA GLU A 61 28.88 6.39 20.22
C GLU A 61 28.32 4.97 19.99
N LEU A 62 27.17 4.84 19.32
CA LEU A 62 26.55 3.54 19.05
C LEU A 62 27.44 2.62 18.20
N LYS A 63 28.19 3.16 17.24
CA LYS A 63 29.14 2.37 16.44
C LYS A 63 30.26 1.76 17.28
N THR A 64 30.71 2.47 18.31
CA THR A 64 31.75 1.98 19.22
C THR A 64 31.22 0.93 20.22
N LEU A 65 29.92 0.96 20.53
CA LEU A 65 29.26 0.01 21.42
C LEU A 65 28.86 -1.30 20.73
N LEU A 66 28.73 -1.32 19.41
CA LEU A 66 28.36 -2.53 18.67
C LEU A 66 29.52 -3.54 18.69
N PRO A 67 29.28 -4.80 19.10
CA PRO A 67 30.32 -5.82 19.06
C PRO A 67 30.74 -6.11 17.61
N GLY A 68 32.03 -6.34 17.42
CA GLY A 68 32.56 -6.75 16.11
C GLY A 68 31.95 -8.09 15.66
N LEU A 69 31.80 -8.25 14.35
CA LEU A 69 31.10 -9.39 13.73
C LEU A 69 31.64 -10.77 14.20
N GLU A 70 32.95 -10.84 14.46
CA GLU A 70 33.66 -12.02 14.94
C GLU A 70 33.16 -12.51 16.32
N ALA A 71 32.76 -11.59 17.20
CA ALA A 71 32.23 -11.91 18.54
C ALA A 71 30.81 -12.51 18.49
N SER A 72 30.09 -12.31 17.38
CA SER A 72 28.73 -12.80 17.15
C SER A 72 28.65 -14.03 16.24
N SER A 73 29.79 -14.59 15.82
CA SER A 73 29.89 -15.71 14.86
C SER A 73 29.12 -16.97 15.27
N HIS A 74 28.94 -17.20 16.57
CA HIS A 74 28.18 -18.33 17.13
C HIS A 74 26.73 -17.97 17.53
N PHE A 75 26.31 -16.72 17.38
CA PHE A 75 24.98 -16.25 17.77
C PHE A 75 24.06 -16.17 16.55
N LYS A 76 23.09 -17.09 16.47
CA LYS A 76 22.09 -17.12 15.40
C LYS A 76 20.73 -16.69 15.94
N LEU A 77 20.23 -15.57 15.46
CA LEU A 77 18.84 -15.18 15.63
C LEU A 77 17.99 -15.93 14.61
N THR A 78 16.87 -16.50 15.08
CA THR A 78 15.85 -17.07 14.21
C THR A 78 14.70 -16.08 14.16
N ALA A 79 14.41 -15.56 12.96
CA ALA A 79 13.21 -14.77 12.76
C ALA A 79 11.98 -15.65 12.96
N ILE A 80 10.99 -15.13 13.68
CA ILE A 80 9.70 -15.79 13.85
C ILE A 80 8.76 -15.22 12.80
N ASP A 81 8.32 -16.08 11.88
CA ASP A 81 7.30 -15.71 10.91
C ASP A 81 5.92 -15.74 11.56
N PHE A 82 5.18 -14.66 11.39
CA PHE A 82 3.86 -14.52 11.98
C PHE A 82 2.85 -15.45 11.29
N GLU A 83 2.49 -16.52 11.99
CA GLU A 83 1.35 -17.37 11.66
C GLU A 83 0.14 -17.03 12.54
N LYS A 84 -1.02 -16.84 11.92
CA LYS A 84 -2.29 -16.45 12.56
C LYS A 84 -3.23 -17.64 12.77
N ASP A 85 -3.04 -18.73 12.02
CA ASP A 85 -3.93 -19.89 12.00
C ASP A 85 -3.47 -21.04 12.91
N ASP A 86 -2.26 -20.96 13.47
CA ASP A 86 -1.74 -21.90 14.46
C ASP A 86 -1.87 -21.33 15.89
N ASP A 87 -2.67 -22.01 16.71
CA ASP A 87 -2.92 -21.64 18.10
C ASP A 87 -1.79 -22.11 19.05
N SER A 88 -0.84 -22.92 18.57
CA SER A 88 0.24 -23.50 19.40
C SER A 88 1.49 -22.61 19.49
N ASN A 89 1.66 -21.67 18.55
CA ASN A 89 2.85 -20.81 18.45
C ASN A 89 2.77 -19.54 19.30
N PHE A 90 1.68 -19.35 20.06
CA PHE A 90 1.44 -18.21 20.96
C PHE A 90 1.50 -16.81 20.30
N HIS A 91 1.57 -16.71 18.97
CA HIS A 91 1.62 -15.42 18.26
C HIS A 91 0.38 -14.58 18.55
N MET A 92 -0.79 -15.20 18.42
CA MET A 92 -2.06 -14.52 18.69
C MET A 92 -2.23 -14.19 20.17
N ASP A 93 -1.75 -15.05 21.06
CA ASP A 93 -1.89 -14.84 22.50
C ASP A 93 -1.02 -13.67 22.97
N PHE A 94 0.19 -13.53 22.41
CA PHE A 94 1.03 -12.34 22.62
C PHE A 94 0.34 -11.06 22.13
N ILE A 95 -0.21 -11.06 20.91
CA ILE A 95 -0.88 -9.88 20.33
C ILE A 95 -2.11 -9.49 21.15
N VAL A 96 -2.94 -10.46 21.56
CA VAL A 96 -4.14 -10.21 22.36
C VAL A 96 -3.77 -9.64 23.73
N ALA A 97 -2.80 -10.23 24.42
CA ALA A 97 -2.35 -9.74 25.72
C ALA A 97 -1.75 -8.32 25.62
N ALA A 98 -0.83 -8.10 24.68
CA ALA A 98 -0.19 -6.80 24.49
C ALA A 98 -1.18 -5.70 24.07
N SER A 99 -2.13 -6.01 23.18
CA SER A 99 -3.16 -5.06 22.76
C SER A 99 -4.14 -4.73 23.89
N ASN A 100 -4.57 -5.71 24.68
CA ASN A 100 -5.48 -5.49 25.80
C ASN A 100 -4.80 -4.70 26.94
N LEU A 101 -3.54 -4.99 27.27
CA LEU A 101 -2.77 -4.19 28.23
C LEU A 101 -2.64 -2.74 27.78
N ARG A 102 -2.41 -2.50 26.49
CA ARG A 102 -2.40 -1.13 25.95
C ARG A 102 -3.78 -0.49 25.96
N ALA A 103 -4.84 -1.25 25.71
CA ALA A 103 -6.22 -0.76 25.73
C ALA A 103 -6.62 -0.26 27.12
N GLU A 104 -6.24 -0.99 28.17
CA GLU A 104 -6.47 -0.59 29.57
C GLU A 104 -5.83 0.77 29.90
N ASN A 105 -4.62 1.04 29.40
CA ASN A 105 -3.93 2.32 29.60
C ASN A 105 -4.68 3.53 29.03
N TYR A 106 -5.50 3.33 28.00
CA TYR A 106 -6.28 4.39 27.34
C TYR A 106 -7.79 4.25 27.59
N HIS A 107 -8.20 3.40 28.54
CA HIS A 107 -9.61 3.09 28.82
C HIS A 107 -10.41 2.65 27.58
N ILE A 108 -9.75 1.96 26.65
CA ILE A 108 -10.37 1.34 25.48
C ILE A 108 -10.90 -0.03 25.92
N PRO A 109 -12.12 -0.43 25.52
CA PRO A 109 -12.65 -1.74 25.89
C PRO A 109 -11.76 -2.86 25.32
N PRO A 110 -11.43 -3.90 26.12
CA PRO A 110 -10.59 -5.00 25.66
C PRO A 110 -11.29 -5.79 24.54
N ALA A 111 -10.48 -6.33 23.62
CA ALA A 111 -10.96 -7.14 22.51
C ALA A 111 -10.71 -8.63 22.77
N ASP A 112 -11.69 -9.46 22.39
CA ASP A 112 -11.59 -10.91 22.46
C ASP A 112 -10.64 -11.47 21.39
N ARG A 113 -10.10 -12.66 21.61
CA ARG A 113 -9.15 -13.36 20.72
C ARG A 113 -9.65 -13.42 19.29
N HIS A 114 -10.93 -13.73 19.09
CA HIS A 114 -11.54 -13.79 17.75
C HIS A 114 -11.55 -12.43 17.05
N LYS A 115 -11.92 -11.35 17.75
CA LYS A 115 -11.94 -9.99 17.18
C LYS A 115 -10.53 -9.51 16.85
N SER A 116 -9.58 -9.77 17.74
CA SER A 116 -8.17 -9.44 17.53
C SER A 116 -7.57 -10.24 16.37
N LYS A 117 -7.93 -11.53 16.21
CA LYS A 117 -7.51 -12.36 15.07
C LYS A 117 -8.03 -11.84 13.73
N LEU A 118 -9.28 -11.37 13.70
CA LEU A 118 -9.85 -10.76 12.50
C LEU A 118 -9.05 -9.51 12.06
N ILE A 119 -8.71 -8.64 13.02
CA ILE A 119 -8.03 -7.36 12.76
C ILE A 119 -6.53 -7.58 12.49
N ALA A 120 -5.82 -8.27 13.38
CA ALA A 120 -4.38 -8.52 13.28
C ALA A 120 -4.03 -9.44 12.11
N GLY A 121 -4.87 -10.45 11.86
CA GLY A 121 -4.72 -11.39 10.75
C GLY A 121 -5.23 -10.89 9.40
N LYS A 122 -5.81 -9.67 9.34
CA LYS A 122 -6.42 -9.08 8.13
C LYS A 122 -7.36 -10.06 7.41
N ILE A 123 -8.20 -10.76 8.17
CA ILE A 123 -9.09 -11.79 7.63
C ILE A 123 -10.21 -11.11 6.84
N ILE A 124 -10.31 -11.45 5.55
CA ILE A 124 -11.43 -11.02 4.70
C ILE A 124 -12.58 -12.01 4.92
N PRO A 125 -13.74 -11.56 5.45
CA PRO A 125 -14.87 -12.46 5.66
C PRO A 125 -15.39 -12.97 4.31
N ALA A 126 -15.59 -14.29 4.20
CA ALA A 126 -16.11 -14.94 3.02
C ALA A 126 -17.14 -16.00 3.41
N ILE A 127 -18.23 -16.09 2.63
CA ILE A 127 -19.27 -17.11 2.79
C ILE A 127 -19.58 -17.76 1.44
N ALA A 128 -19.90 -19.05 1.46
CA ALA A 128 -20.14 -19.82 0.25
C ALA A 128 -21.28 -19.26 -0.62
N THR A 129 -22.30 -18.64 -0.01
CA THR A 129 -23.48 -18.11 -0.71
C THR A 129 -23.16 -16.92 -1.62
N THR A 130 -22.28 -16.00 -1.20
CA THR A 130 -21.84 -14.91 -2.05
C THR A 130 -20.93 -15.41 -3.17
N THR A 131 -20.06 -16.39 -2.89
CA THR A 131 -19.16 -16.97 -3.90
C THR A 131 -19.94 -17.72 -4.97
N SER A 132 -20.92 -18.54 -4.59
CA SER A 132 -21.74 -19.28 -5.56
C SER A 132 -22.58 -18.36 -6.43
N ALA A 133 -23.13 -17.29 -5.86
CA ALA A 133 -23.89 -16.30 -6.61
C ALA A 133 -23.02 -15.52 -7.61
N VAL A 134 -21.83 -15.06 -7.19
CA VAL A 134 -20.88 -14.38 -8.09
C VAL A 134 -20.43 -15.32 -9.21
N VAL A 135 -20.10 -16.58 -8.90
CA VAL A 135 -19.72 -17.58 -9.91
C VAL A 135 -20.86 -17.83 -10.90
N GLY A 136 -22.11 -17.92 -10.42
CA GLY A 136 -23.28 -18.04 -11.27
C GLY A 136 -23.41 -16.89 -12.28
N LEU A 137 -23.22 -15.64 -11.84
CA LEU A 137 -23.23 -14.47 -12.73
C LEU A 137 -22.07 -14.49 -13.74
N VAL A 138 -20.87 -14.92 -13.31
CA VAL A 138 -19.71 -15.07 -14.20
C VAL A 138 -19.99 -16.12 -15.29
N CYS A 139 -20.62 -17.24 -14.94
CA CYS A 139 -20.99 -18.27 -15.92
C CYS A 139 -22.00 -17.76 -16.97
N LEU A 140 -22.91 -16.85 -16.60
CA LEU A 140 -23.84 -16.24 -17.56
C LEU A 140 -23.11 -15.35 -18.59
N GLU A 141 -22.13 -14.56 -18.14
CA GLU A 141 -21.31 -13.76 -19.06
C GLU A 141 -20.39 -14.64 -19.92
N LEU A 142 -19.89 -15.75 -19.38
CA LEU A 142 -19.08 -16.73 -20.14
C LEU A 142 -19.84 -17.28 -21.35
N ILE A 143 -21.14 -17.56 -21.22
CA ILE A 143 -21.97 -18.03 -22.35
C ILE A 143 -21.98 -17.01 -23.50
N LYS A 144 -22.06 -15.71 -23.19
CA LYS A 144 -22.06 -14.64 -24.21
C LYS A 144 -20.72 -14.53 -24.93
N ILE A 145 -19.62 -14.79 -24.21
CA ILE A 145 -18.27 -14.84 -24.79
C ILE A 145 -18.18 -16.01 -25.78
N VAL A 146 -18.64 -17.20 -25.38
CA VAL A 146 -18.62 -18.41 -26.24
C VAL A 146 -19.50 -18.23 -27.49
N GLN A 147 -20.60 -17.50 -27.39
CA GLN A 147 -21.47 -17.15 -28.52
C GLN A 147 -20.87 -16.08 -29.46
N GLY A 148 -19.72 -15.49 -29.11
CA GLY A 148 -19.04 -14.50 -29.96
C GLY A 148 -19.69 -13.11 -29.96
N HIS A 149 -20.38 -12.72 -28.88
CA HIS A 149 -20.93 -11.38 -28.76
C HIS A 149 -19.81 -10.33 -28.70
N LYS A 150 -19.81 -9.38 -29.65
CA LYS A 150 -18.80 -8.31 -29.74
C LYS A 150 -19.30 -6.94 -29.28
N LYS A 151 -20.60 -6.80 -29.05
CA LYS A 151 -21.21 -5.54 -28.59
C LYS A 151 -21.06 -5.41 -27.09
N VAL A 152 -20.62 -4.24 -26.63
CA VAL A 152 -20.41 -3.95 -25.20
C VAL A 152 -21.74 -3.99 -24.44
N ASP A 153 -22.84 -3.57 -25.08
CA ASP A 153 -24.20 -3.55 -24.51
C ASP A 153 -24.70 -4.94 -24.05
N SER A 154 -24.19 -6.00 -24.69
CA SER A 154 -24.54 -7.39 -24.37
C SER A 154 -23.96 -7.84 -23.02
N PHE A 155 -22.85 -7.25 -22.59
CA PHE A 155 -22.17 -7.59 -21.35
C PHE A 155 -22.73 -6.76 -20.20
N LYS A 156 -22.77 -7.35 -19.00
CA LYS A 156 -23.20 -6.67 -17.78
C LYS A 156 -22.22 -6.93 -16.65
N ASN A 157 -21.80 -5.87 -15.98
CA ASN A 157 -21.08 -5.93 -14.72
C ASN A 157 -22.10 -6.08 -13.58
N GLY A 158 -22.00 -7.17 -12.82
CA GLY A 158 -22.87 -7.43 -11.67
C GLY A 158 -22.28 -6.89 -10.38
N PHE A 159 -23.08 -6.13 -9.63
CA PHE A 159 -22.82 -5.72 -8.26
C PHE A 159 -23.87 -6.36 -7.37
N MET A 160 -23.45 -7.00 -6.28
CA MET A 160 -24.39 -7.64 -5.37
C MET A 160 -24.03 -7.41 -3.91
N ASN A 161 -25.05 -7.16 -3.10
CA ASN A 161 -24.96 -7.11 -1.65
C ASN A 161 -26.15 -7.87 -1.04
N LEU A 162 -25.90 -9.11 -0.63
CA LEU A 162 -26.93 -10.01 -0.09
C LEU A 162 -27.47 -9.58 1.29
N ALA A 163 -26.81 -8.64 1.98
CA ALA A 163 -27.33 -8.11 3.23
C ALA A 163 -28.51 -7.15 3.01
N LEU A 164 -28.55 -6.44 1.87
CA LEU A 164 -29.61 -5.51 1.48
C LEU A 164 -30.42 -6.01 0.27
N PRO A 165 -30.50 -7.34 0.08
CA PRO A 165 -30.82 -8.01 -1.19
C PRO A 165 -30.61 -7.17 -2.47
N PHE A 166 -29.48 -6.47 -2.58
CA PHE A 166 -29.24 -5.52 -3.65
C PHE A 166 -28.53 -6.20 -4.82
N PHE A 167 -29.09 -6.02 -6.02
CA PHE A 167 -28.50 -6.47 -7.28
C PHE A 167 -28.50 -5.29 -8.26
N GLY A 168 -27.31 -4.89 -8.71
CA GLY A 168 -27.11 -3.84 -9.69
C GLY A 168 -26.37 -4.39 -10.89
N PHE A 169 -26.82 -4.02 -12.09
CA PHE A 169 -26.14 -4.36 -13.33
C PHE A 169 -25.80 -3.09 -14.08
N SER A 170 -24.54 -2.95 -14.51
CA SER A 170 -24.10 -1.83 -15.35
C SER A 170 -23.46 -2.35 -16.63
N GLU A 171 -23.50 -1.55 -17.69
CA GLU A 171 -22.75 -1.87 -18.90
C GLU A 171 -21.25 -1.65 -18.66
N PRO A 172 -20.37 -2.47 -19.25
CA PRO A 172 -18.94 -2.22 -19.23
C PRO A 172 -18.59 -0.92 -19.95
N VAL A 173 -17.59 -0.22 -19.42
CA VAL A 173 -17.05 0.98 -20.08
C VAL A 173 -16.25 0.54 -21.30
N ALA A 174 -16.48 1.21 -22.44
CA ALA A 174 -15.70 0.97 -23.65
C ALA A 174 -14.21 1.31 -23.42
N ALA A 175 -13.32 0.55 -24.05
CA ALA A 175 -11.88 0.75 -23.92
C ALA A 175 -11.48 2.17 -24.38
N PRO A 176 -10.71 2.93 -23.58
CA PRO A 176 -10.22 4.24 -23.99
C PRO A 176 -9.34 4.13 -25.23
N SER A 177 -9.73 4.81 -26.32
CA SER A 177 -8.91 4.89 -27.54
C SER A 177 -7.97 6.09 -27.46
N HIS A 178 -6.66 5.84 -27.54
CA HIS A 178 -5.67 6.92 -27.62
C HIS A 178 -5.21 7.10 -29.07
N LYS A 179 -5.33 8.33 -29.58
CA LYS A 179 -4.71 8.71 -30.86
C LYS A 179 -3.25 9.06 -30.59
N VAL A 180 -2.33 8.25 -31.11
CA VAL A 180 -0.90 8.56 -31.10
C VAL A 180 -0.57 9.20 -32.45
N GLN A 181 0.11 10.36 -32.46
CA GLN A 181 0.63 10.93 -33.70
C GLN A 181 1.77 10.05 -34.23
N GLY A 182 1.44 9.17 -35.18
CA GLY A 182 2.42 8.49 -36.02
C GLY A 182 3.01 9.42 -37.10
N ARG A 183 4.08 8.98 -37.77
CA ARG A 183 4.66 9.64 -38.95
C ARG A 183 3.59 9.97 -40.01
N PRO A 184 3.82 10.99 -40.88
CA PRO A 184 2.79 11.62 -41.73
C PRO A 184 2.02 10.72 -42.71
N SER A 185 2.34 9.42 -42.84
CA SER A 185 1.69 8.53 -43.80
C SER A 185 0.68 7.53 -43.21
N HIS A 186 0.63 7.27 -41.90
CA HIS A 186 -0.37 6.36 -41.32
C HIS A 186 -0.76 6.72 -39.86
N PRO A 187 -2.00 7.18 -39.59
CA PRO A 187 -2.49 7.32 -38.23
C PRO A 187 -2.76 5.92 -37.63
N VAL A 188 -1.94 5.50 -36.67
CA VAL A 188 -2.12 4.24 -35.94
C VAL A 188 -3.06 4.48 -34.76
N THR A 189 -4.23 3.85 -34.79
CA THR A 189 -5.15 3.84 -33.64
C THR A 189 -4.77 2.64 -32.77
N LEU A 190 -4.12 2.88 -31.63
CA LEU A 190 -3.82 1.82 -30.67
C LEU A 190 -5.03 1.63 -29.76
N ASN A 191 -5.78 0.56 -29.99
CA ASN A 191 -6.74 0.06 -29.01
C ASN A 191 -5.95 -0.71 -27.95
N LYS A 192 -5.93 -0.19 -26.71
CA LYS A 192 -5.29 -0.88 -25.59
C LYS A 192 -6.23 -1.99 -25.12
N THR A 193 -5.89 -3.24 -25.44
CA THR A 193 -6.49 -4.45 -24.83
C THR A 193 -6.20 -4.51 -23.35
#